data_AF-A0A2H0VWB9-F1
#
_entry.id   AF-A0A2H0VWB9-F1
#
_cell.length_a   1.000
_cell.length_b   1.000
_cell.length_c   1.000
_cell.angle_alpha   90.00
_cell.angle_beta   90.00
_cell.angle_gamma   90.00
#
_symmetry.space_group_name_H-M   'P 1'
#
loop_
_entity.id
_entity.type
_entity.pdbx_description
1 polymer ?
#
loop_
_entity_poly.entity_id
_entity_poly.type
_entity_poly.pdbx_seq_one_letter_code
_entity_poly.pdbx_strand_id
1 'polypeptide(L)' 'MLTPTDSVKDRLASYYHWNDLQGLEQAIHIYQEISNKIDLKQVKSWSEKEGQNDKYHIFLDRIKKLSKQKF' A
#
# COMPACT_ATOMS: atom_id res chain seq x y z
N MET A 1 3.81 12.61 -14.71
CA MET A 1 3.74 12.91 -13.26
C MET A 1 3.39 11.61 -12.56
N LEU A 2 4.21 11.15 -11.61
CA LEU A 2 3.86 9.99 -10.79
C LEU A 2 2.65 10.35 -9.92
N THR A 3 1.57 9.58 -10.01
CA THR A 3 0.44 9.76 -9.11
C THR A 3 0.80 9.19 -7.73
N PRO A 4 0.18 9.69 -6.63
CA PRO A 4 0.34 9.08 -5.31
C PRO A 4 0.06 7.57 -5.31
N THR A 5 -0.91 7.14 -6.11
CA THR A 5 -1.24 5.72 -6.31
C THR A 5 -0.08 4.94 -6.91
N ASP A 6 0.63 5.50 -7.90
CA ASP A 6 1.79 4.83 -8.51
C ASP A 6 2.98 4.77 -7.56
N SER A 7 3.20 5.81 -6.75
CA SER A 7 4.21 5.77 -5.68
C SER A 7 3.93 4.67 -4.65
N VAL A 8 2.67 4.45 -4.29
CA VAL A 8 2.27 3.33 -3.41
C VAL A 8 2.52 1.99 -4.07
N LYS A 9 2.18 1.83 -5.37
CA LYS A 9 2.46 0.60 -6.11
C LYS A 9 3.95 0.30 -6.19
N ASP A 10 4.80 1.29 -6.44
CA ASP A 10 6.26 1.13 -6.48
C ASP A 10 6.80 0.60 -5.14
N ARG A 11 6.35 1.20 -4.04
CA ARG A 11 6.73 0.75 -2.69
C ARG A 11 6.19 -0.62 -2.33
N LEU A 12 4.97 -0.93 -2.75
CA LEU A 12 4.41 -2.27 -2.60
C LEU A 12 5.10 -3.29 -3.50
N ALA A 13 5.57 -2.93 -4.70
CA ALA A 13 6.30 -3.82 -5.59
C ALA A 13 7.60 -4.32 -4.95
N SER A 14 8.36 -3.43 -4.28
CA SER A 14 9.54 -3.82 -3.50
C SER A 14 9.19 -4.84 -2.41
N TYR A 15 8.09 -4.62 -1.69
CA TYR A 15 7.60 -5.57 -0.70
C TYR A 15 7.13 -6.89 -1.33
N TYR A 16 6.49 -6.82 -2.49
CA TYR A 16 5.90 -7.96 -3.18
C TYR A 16 6.97 -8.89 -3.76
N HIS A 17 8.04 -8.36 -4.34
CA HIS A 17 9.09 -9.16 -4.95
C HIS A 17 10.24 -9.50 -3.99
N TRP A 18 10.56 -8.62 -3.05
CA TRP A 18 11.74 -8.79 -2.19
C TRP A 18 11.41 -8.96 -0.70
N ASN A 19 10.13 -9.04 -0.33
CA ASN A 19 9.69 -9.01 1.08
C ASN A 19 10.25 -7.80 1.84
N ASP A 20 10.51 -6.70 1.12
CA ASP A 20 11.04 -5.48 1.71
C ASP A 20 9.99 -4.81 2.62
N LEU A 21 10.12 -5.04 3.93
CA LEU A 21 9.26 -4.44 4.94
C LEU A 21 9.39 -2.92 4.98
N GLN A 22 10.52 -2.36 4.55
CA GLN A 22 10.69 -0.92 4.48
C GLN A 22 9.78 -0.31 3.40
N GLY A 23 9.69 -0.97 2.24
CA GLY A 23 8.72 -0.63 1.19
C GLY A 23 7.27 -0.64 1.70
N LEU A 24 6.89 -1.66 2.48
CA LEU A 24 5.56 -1.72 3.09
C LEU A 24 5.29 -0.53 4.02
N GLU A 25 6.20 -0.24 4.96
CA GLU A 25 6.03 0.87 5.91
C GLU A 25 5.98 2.23 5.19
N GLN A 26 6.77 2.43 4.12
CA GLN A 26 6.68 3.64 3.30
C GLN A 26 5.35 3.77 2.57
N ALA A 27 4.84 2.68 1.98
CA ALA A 27 3.53 2.68 1.33
C ALA A 27 2.41 3.06 2.32
N ILE A 28 2.50 2.58 3.55
CA ILE A 28 1.57 2.91 4.64
C ILE A 28 1.66 4.40 5.00
N HIS A 29 2.86 4.94 5.19
CA HIS A 29 3.02 6.36 5.51
C HIS A 29 2.47 7.28 4.41
N ILE A 30 2.79 6.99 3.14
CA ILE A 30 2.24 7.72 1.99
C ILE A 30 0.72 7.65 2.00
N TYR A 31 0.15 6.46 2.27
CA TYR A 31 -1.28 6.31 2.40
C TYR A 31 -1.87 7.15 3.53
N GLN A 32 -1.24 7.17 4.70
CA GLN A 32 -1.75 7.95 5.82
C GLN A 32 -1.68 9.46 5.60
N GLU A 33 -0.69 9.94 4.85
CA GLU A 33 -0.48 11.37 4.61
C GLU A 33 -1.46 11.90 3.56
N ILE A 34 -1.70 11.14 2.49
CA ILE A 34 -2.48 11.59 1.32
C ILE A 34 -3.48 10.55 0.83
N SER A 35 -4.17 9.87 1.77
CA SER A 35 -5.16 8.82 1.47
C SER A 35 -6.25 9.26 0.50
N ASN A 36 -6.63 10.55 0.54
CA ASN A 36 -7.63 11.15 -0.33
C ASN A 36 -7.23 11.18 -1.81
N LYS A 37 -5.93 11.06 -2.13
CA LYS A 37 -5.40 11.04 -3.50
C LYS A 37 -5.04 9.64 -3.99
N ILE A 38 -5.20 8.62 -3.15
CA ILE A 38 -4.79 7.25 -3.46
C ILE A 38 -6.01 6.40 -3.78
N ASP A 39 -5.99 5.80 -4.97
CA ASP A 39 -7.05 4.87 -5.39
C ASP A 39 -6.74 3.44 -4.96
N LEU A 40 -7.26 3.06 -3.79
CA LEU A 40 -7.12 1.69 -3.28
C LEU A 40 -7.75 0.63 -4.18
N LYS A 41 -8.78 0.95 -4.98
CA LYS A 41 -9.36 -0.01 -5.92
C LYS A 41 -8.37 -0.33 -7.02
N GLN A 42 -7.64 0.68 -7.49
CA GLN A 42 -6.59 0.49 -8.47
C GLN A 42 -5.41 -0.30 -7.90
N VAL A 43 -4.97 -0.01 -6.67
CA VAL A 43 -3.92 -0.79 -5.99
C VAL A 43 -4.35 -2.24 -5.78
N LYS A 44 -5.62 -2.48 -5.40
CA LYS A 44 -6.18 -3.83 -5.26
C LYS A 44 -6.14 -4.61 -6.57
N SER A 45 -6.72 -4.05 -7.64
CA SER A 45 -6.77 -4.72 -8.93
C SER A 45 -5.37 -4.98 -9.50
N TRP A 46 -4.43 -4.07 -9.27
CA TRP A 46 -3.03 -4.29 -9.62
C TRP A 46 -2.40 -5.42 -8.79
N SER A 47 -2.60 -5.44 -7.48
CA SER A 47 -2.06 -6.49 -6.60
C SER A 47 -2.62 -7.88 -6.92
N GLU A 48 -3.89 -7.95 -7.31
CA GLU A 48 -4.53 -9.20 -7.79
C GLU A 48 -3.88 -9.69 -9.10
N LYS A 49 -3.56 -8.77 -10.02
CA LYS A 49 -2.86 -9.11 -11.28
C LYS A 49 -1.42 -9.59 -11.04
N GLU A 50 -0.73 -9.02 -10.05
CA GLU A 50 0.59 -9.47 -9.61
C GLU A 50 0.55 -10.81 -8.84
N GLY A 51 -0.64 -11.30 -8.46
CA GLY A 51 -0.80 -12.51 -7.66
C GLY A 51 -0.40 -12.32 -6.19
N GLN A 52 -0.33 -11.09 -5.70
CA GLN A 52 0.18 -10.72 -4.38
C GLN A 52 -0.94 -10.26 -3.43
N ASN A 53 -2.10 -10.90 -3.53
CA ASN A 53 -3.29 -10.52 -2.78
C ASN A 53 -3.09 -10.64 -1.26
N ASP A 54 -2.36 -11.67 -0.80
CA ASP A 54 -2.07 -11.84 0.63
C ASP A 54 -1.27 -10.66 1.21
N LYS A 55 -0.26 -10.19 0.46
CA LYS A 55 0.55 -9.02 0.86
C LYS A 55 -0.25 -7.73 0.81
N TYR A 56 -1.16 -7.59 -0.16
CA TYR A 56 -2.11 -6.48 -0.19
C TYR A 56 -3.02 -6.48 1.04
N HIS A 57 -3.52 -7.64 1.47
CA HIS A 57 -4.32 -7.76 2.68
C HIS A 57 -3.54 -7.37 3.95
N ILE A 58 -2.25 -7.73 4.04
CA ILE A 58 -1.38 -7.29 5.13
C ILE A 58 -1.26 -5.76 5.15
N PHE A 59 -1.06 -5.13 3.99
CA PHE A 59 -1.05 -3.67 3.86
C PHE A 59 -2.37 -3.06 4.35
N LEU A 60 -3.52 -3.60 3.92
CA LEU A 60 -4.85 -3.13 4.34
C LEU A 60 -5.10 -3.26 5.84
N ASP A 61 -4.69 -4.37 6.45
CA ASP A 61 -4.85 -4.56 7.88
C ASP A 61 -4.03 -3.54 8.67
N ARG A 62 -2.80 -3.25 8.20
CA ARG A 62 -1.89 -2.33 8.86
C ARG A 62 -2.34 -0.89 8.80
N ILE A 63 -2.82 -0.41 7.64
CA ILE A 63 -3.42 0.93 7.54
C ILE A 63 -4.65 1.07 8.46
N LYS A 64 -5.47 0.02 8.59
CA LYS A 64 -6.67 0.01 9.43
C LYS A 64 -6.32 0.02 10.92
N LYS A 65 -5.29 -0.75 11.32
CA LYS A 65 -4.79 -0.80 12.69
C LYS A 65 -4.25 0.55 13.13
N LEU A 66 -3.47 1.22 12.29
CA LEU A 66 -2.90 2.53 12.60
C LEU A 66 -3.96 3.64 12.59
N SER A 67 -4.99 3.54 11.74
CA SER A 67 -6.11 4.48 11.76
C SER A 67 -6.92 4.42 13.07
N LYS A 68 -6.95 3.27 13.75
CA LYS A 68 -7.65 3.10 15.04
C LYS A 68 -6.87 3.63 16.24
N GLN A 69 -5.56 3.78 16.15
CA GLN A 69 -4.71 4.29 17.24
C GLN A 69 -4.68 5.82 17.33
N LYS A 70 -5.30 6.53 16.37
CA LYS A 70 -5.37 8.00 16.36
C LYS A 70 -6.51 8.58 17.23
N PHE A 71 -7.07 7.80 18.14
CA PHE A 71 -8.13 8.20 19.08
C PHE A 71 -7.63 8.19 20.52
#